data_AF-A0A7V7CXJ5-F1
#
_entry.id   AF-A0A7V7CXJ5-F1
#
_cell.length_a   1.000
_cell.length_b   1.000
_cell.length_c   1.000
_cell.angle_alpha   90.00
_cell.angle_beta   90.00
_cell.angle_gamma   90.00
#
_symmetry.space_group_name_H-M   'P 1'
#
loop_
_entity.id
_entity.type
_entity.pdbx_description
1 polymer ?
#
loop_
_entity_poly.entity_id
_entity_poly.type
_entity_poly.pdbx_seq_one_letter_code
_entity_poly.pdbx_strand_id
1 'polypeptide(L)'
;MNELMKIFGQASGTQSFDQIQISIASPERIRSWSFGEIKKPETINYRTFKPERDGLFCARIFGPIKDYECLCGKYKRMKYRGIICEKCGVEVTLAKVRRERMGHIELASPVAHIWFLKSLPSRIGLLIDMTLKDLERILYFENYVVTEPGLTPLKLHELLSEEQFQRCVEEYGEDSFSAGIGAEAIRIMLEAIELNTEKDRLKIELRETTSEAKRKKLVKRLKLVEAFIESNSRPEWMILEVIPVIPPELRPLVPLDGGRFATSDLNDLYRRVINRNNRLKRLIELRAPEIIVRNEKRMLQEAVDALFDNGRRGRAITGANKRPLKSLSDMLKGKQGRFRQNLLGKRVDYSGRSVIVVGPELKLHQCGLPKKMALELFKPFVYSKLELYGMATTIKAAKR
;
A
#
# COMPACT_ATOMS: atom_id res chain seq x y z
N MET A 1 35.28 14.07 -24.65
CA MET A 1 33.90 13.52 -24.72
C MET A 1 33.47 12.71 -23.49
N ASN A 2 34.36 12.26 -22.61
CA ASN A 2 33.99 11.42 -21.44
C ASN A 2 33.58 12.18 -20.17
N GLU A 3 33.83 13.49 -20.04
CA GLU A 3 33.39 14.27 -18.86
C GLU A 3 31.95 14.75 -18.94
N LEU A 4 31.43 15.02 -20.15
CA LEU A 4 30.02 15.36 -20.35
C LEU A 4 29.09 14.20 -19.99
N MET A 5 29.52 12.94 -20.19
CA MET A 5 28.77 11.75 -19.77
C MET A 5 28.74 11.53 -18.24
N LYS A 6 29.63 12.16 -17.47
CA LYS A 6 29.55 12.13 -15.99
C LYS A 6 28.51 13.10 -15.44
N ILE A 7 28.22 14.19 -16.15
CA ILE A 7 27.22 15.21 -15.77
C ILE A 7 25.81 14.76 -16.17
N PHE A 8 25.67 14.17 -17.36
CA PHE A 8 24.48 13.45 -17.76
C PHE A 8 24.55 12.04 -17.21
N GLY A 9 24.30 11.89 -15.90
CA GLY A 9 24.17 10.58 -15.26
C GLY A 9 23.45 9.63 -16.22
N GLN A 10 24.13 8.54 -16.58
CA GLN A 10 23.60 7.54 -17.52
C GLN A 10 22.15 7.33 -17.18
N ALA A 11 21.25 7.55 -18.15
CA ALA A 11 19.89 7.06 -18.01
C ALA A 11 20.06 5.57 -17.80
N SER A 12 19.96 5.11 -16.54
CA SER A 12 20.00 3.70 -16.23
C SER A 12 18.91 3.10 -17.10
N GLY A 13 19.31 2.32 -18.12
CA GLY A 13 18.36 1.58 -18.93
C GLY A 13 17.43 0.82 -18.00
N THR A 14 16.23 0.49 -18.48
CA THR A 14 15.35 -0.45 -17.76
C THR A 14 16.19 -1.66 -17.35
N GLN A 15 16.49 -1.78 -16.06
CA GLN A 15 17.28 -2.89 -15.53
C GLN A 15 16.48 -4.14 -15.85
N SER A 16 17.02 -4.97 -16.75
CA SER A 16 16.47 -6.31 -16.99
C SER A 16 16.71 -7.14 -15.74
N PHE A 17 15.66 -7.78 -15.24
CA PHE A 17 15.74 -8.67 -14.10
C PHE A 17 15.20 -10.05 -14.51
N ASP A 18 15.81 -11.11 -14.00
CA ASP A 18 15.39 -12.48 -14.28
C ASP A 18 14.51 -13.07 -13.15
N GLN A 19 14.58 -12.49 -11.95
CA GLN A 19 13.91 -12.99 -10.75
C GLN A 19 13.16 -11.88 -10.01
N ILE A 20 12.03 -12.24 -9.41
CA ILE A 20 11.24 -11.36 -8.54
C ILE A 20 11.13 -12.03 -7.17
N GLN A 21 11.47 -11.29 -6.12
CA GLN A 21 11.31 -11.71 -4.74
C GLN A 21 10.28 -10.85 -4.02
N ILE A 22 9.51 -11.45 -3.10
CA ILE A 22 8.62 -10.74 -2.18
C ILE A 22 9.08 -10.99 -0.74
N SER A 23 9.09 -9.94 0.07
CA SER A 23 9.47 -9.98 1.49
C SER A 23 8.59 -9.01 2.28
N ILE A 24 8.53 -9.19 3.60
CA ILE A 24 7.86 -8.23 4.49
C ILE A 24 8.72 -6.97 4.56
N ALA A 25 8.09 -5.81 4.48
CA ALA A 25 8.79 -4.53 4.52
C ALA A 25 8.98 -4.09 5.97
N SER A 26 10.22 -3.83 6.37
CA SER A 26 10.51 -3.19 7.66
C SER A 26 10.07 -1.71 7.65
N PRO A 27 9.81 -1.11 8.81
CA PRO A 27 9.50 0.33 8.90
C PRO A 27 10.58 1.21 8.26
N GLU A 28 11.85 0.87 8.45
CA GLU A 28 13.00 1.56 7.85
C GLU A 28 12.98 1.48 6.32
N ARG A 29 12.64 0.30 5.78
CA ARG A 29 12.54 0.10 4.33
C ARG A 29 11.37 0.87 3.74
N ILE A 30 10.26 1.01 4.47
CA ILE A 30 9.13 1.86 4.06
C ILE A 30 9.55 3.34 4.02
N ARG A 31 10.33 3.79 5.02
CA ARG A 31 10.87 5.17 5.05
C ARG A 31 11.86 5.42 3.91
N SER A 32 12.69 4.44 3.53
CA SER A 32 13.65 4.60 2.44
C SER A 32 13.01 4.71 1.05
N TRP A 33 11.83 4.13 0.84
CA TRP A 33 11.04 4.33 -0.39
C TRP A 33 10.39 5.71 -0.47
N SER A 34 10.27 6.39 0.66
CA SER A 34 9.50 7.61 0.75
C SER A 34 10.30 8.85 0.42
N PHE A 35 9.68 9.74 -0.34
CA PHE A 35 10.20 11.07 -0.64
C PHE A 35 9.69 12.14 0.36
N GLY A 36 8.86 11.75 1.32
CA GLY A 36 8.37 12.65 2.36
C GLY A 36 7.13 12.14 3.09
N GLU A 37 6.98 12.63 4.32
CA GLU A 37 5.83 12.35 5.19
C GLU A 37 4.62 13.18 4.80
N ILE A 38 3.44 12.54 4.74
CA ILE A 38 2.16 13.21 4.53
C ILE A 38 1.52 13.50 5.88
N LYS A 39 1.44 14.78 6.22
CA LYS A 39 0.90 15.25 7.50
C LYS A 39 -0.56 15.65 7.40
N LYS A 40 -1.00 16.13 6.25
CA LYS A 40 -2.34 16.71 6.09
C LYS A 40 -3.24 15.86 5.21
N PRO A 41 -4.55 15.80 5.51
CA PRO A 41 -5.51 15.06 4.70
C PRO A 41 -5.91 15.80 3.42
N GLU A 42 -5.52 17.07 3.26
CA GLU A 42 -5.93 17.88 2.12
C GLU A 42 -5.35 17.35 0.80
N THR A 43 -6.09 17.56 -0.28
CA THR A 43 -5.71 17.13 -1.63
C THR A 43 -5.26 18.31 -2.47
N ILE A 44 -6.20 19.15 -2.88
CA ILE A 44 -5.98 20.34 -3.69
C ILE A 44 -6.73 21.53 -3.09
N ASN A 45 -6.23 22.72 -3.36
CA ASN A 45 -6.89 23.95 -3.01
C ASN A 45 -8.18 24.14 -3.84
N TYR A 46 -9.29 24.48 -3.20
CA TYR A 46 -10.59 24.59 -3.86
C TYR A 46 -10.69 25.76 -4.85
N ARG A 47 -9.90 26.83 -4.70
CA ARG A 47 -9.91 27.98 -5.62
C ARG A 47 -8.89 27.85 -6.73
N THR A 48 -7.66 27.49 -6.38
CA THR A 48 -6.53 27.50 -7.34
C THR A 48 -6.30 26.17 -8.01
N PHE A 49 -6.94 25.09 -7.53
CA PHE A 49 -6.72 23.69 -7.94
C PHE A 49 -5.26 23.23 -7.84
N LYS A 50 -4.42 23.99 -7.13
CA LYS A 50 -3.03 23.62 -6.85
C LYS A 50 -3.00 22.62 -5.69
N PRO A 51 -2.10 21.62 -5.73
CA PRO A 51 -1.90 20.70 -4.61
C PRO A 51 -1.50 21.44 -3.34
N GLU A 52 -2.07 21.00 -2.23
CA GLU A 52 -1.75 21.53 -0.91
C GLU A 52 -0.38 21.03 -0.42
N ARG A 53 0.26 21.83 0.43
CA ARG A 53 1.55 21.48 1.04
C ARG A 53 1.34 20.39 2.09
N ASP A 54 2.17 19.36 2.03
CA ASP A 54 2.15 18.18 2.93
C ASP A 54 0.84 17.38 2.90
N GLY A 55 0.02 17.62 1.88
CA GLY A 55 -1.19 16.87 1.57
C GLY A 55 -0.95 15.66 0.66
N LEU A 56 -2.02 14.95 0.35
CA LEU A 56 -2.00 13.71 -0.45
C LEU A 56 -1.53 13.89 -1.88
N PHE A 57 -1.51 15.11 -2.42
CA PHE A 57 -1.07 15.40 -3.80
C PHE A 57 0.17 16.31 -3.84
N CYS A 58 0.83 16.52 -2.70
CA CYS A 58 1.90 17.49 -2.53
C CYS A 58 2.99 17.37 -3.61
N ALA A 59 3.27 18.49 -4.30
CA ALA A 59 4.28 18.52 -5.35
C ALA A 59 5.72 18.39 -4.82
N ARG A 60 5.97 18.75 -3.55
CA ARG A 60 7.27 18.58 -2.91
C ARG A 60 7.65 17.10 -2.75
N ILE A 61 6.69 16.29 -2.31
CA ILE A 61 6.87 14.86 -2.04
C ILE A 61 6.87 14.07 -3.36
N PHE A 62 5.82 14.28 -4.17
CA PHE A 62 5.59 13.44 -5.35
C PHE A 62 6.23 13.96 -6.64
N GLY A 63 6.66 15.23 -6.69
CA GLY A 63 7.23 15.86 -7.89
C GLY A 63 6.30 16.86 -8.60
N PRO A 64 6.76 17.49 -9.69
CA PRO A 64 6.06 18.61 -10.34
C PRO A 64 4.86 18.16 -11.18
N ILE A 65 3.84 19.02 -11.30
CA ILE A 65 2.63 18.75 -12.09
C ILE A 65 2.89 18.87 -13.60
N LYS A 66 3.78 19.79 -13.97
CA LYS A 66 4.16 20.07 -15.35
C LYS A 66 5.64 19.78 -15.55
N ASP A 67 5.99 19.36 -16.74
CA ASP A 67 7.38 19.03 -17.08
C ASP A 67 8.29 20.26 -16.95
N TYR A 68 9.39 20.10 -16.22
CA TYR A 68 10.41 21.13 -16.02
C TYR A 68 9.85 22.48 -15.50
N GLU A 69 8.81 22.44 -14.66
CA GLU A 69 8.22 23.62 -14.03
C GLU A 69 7.93 23.36 -12.55
N CYS A 70 8.42 24.25 -11.68
CA CYS A 70 8.10 24.20 -10.26
C CYS A 70 6.68 24.72 -9.98
N LEU A 71 6.08 24.34 -8.85
CA LEU A 71 4.68 24.68 -8.51
C LEU A 71 4.40 26.20 -8.44
N CYS A 72 5.37 27.01 -7.99
CA CYS A 72 5.21 28.46 -7.91
C CYS A 72 5.48 29.18 -9.24
N GLY A 73 6.08 28.51 -10.22
CA GLY A 73 6.47 29.08 -11.50
C GLY A 73 7.72 29.96 -11.50
N LYS A 74 8.49 30.04 -10.38
CA LYS A 74 9.79 30.75 -10.32
C LYS A 74 10.79 30.15 -11.32
N TYR A 75 10.95 28.83 -11.27
CA TYR A 75 11.80 28.08 -12.18
C TYR A 75 10.94 27.37 -13.24
N LYS A 76 11.22 27.69 -14.50
CA LYS A 76 10.56 27.14 -15.69
C LYS A 76 11.58 26.83 -16.77
N ARG A 77 11.26 25.84 -17.61
CA ARG A 77 12.08 25.34 -18.73
C ARG A 77 13.20 24.39 -18.28
N MET A 78 13.68 23.62 -19.24
CA MET A 78 14.66 22.55 -19.04
C MET A 78 16.00 23.00 -18.46
N LYS A 79 16.36 24.28 -18.57
CA LYS A 79 17.62 24.84 -18.03
C LYS A 79 17.76 24.71 -16.52
N TYR A 80 16.65 24.62 -15.78
CA TYR A 80 16.66 24.51 -14.31
C TYR A 80 16.46 23.06 -13.84
N ARG A 81 16.66 22.07 -14.71
CA ARG A 81 16.49 20.66 -14.37
C ARG A 81 17.34 20.29 -13.15
N GLY A 82 16.73 19.59 -12.19
CA GLY A 82 17.39 19.13 -10.95
C GLY A 82 17.51 20.17 -9.84
N ILE A 83 17.12 21.43 -10.09
CA ILE A 83 17.11 22.47 -9.05
C ILE A 83 15.85 22.31 -8.20
N ILE A 84 16.04 22.34 -6.87
CA ILE A 84 14.95 22.39 -5.89
C ILE A 84 14.58 23.85 -5.65
N CYS A 85 13.30 24.19 -5.84
CA CYS A 85 12.85 25.56 -5.67
C CYS A 85 12.84 25.99 -4.20
N GLU A 86 13.52 27.08 -3.84
CA GLU A 86 13.52 27.63 -2.47
C GLU A 86 12.12 28.00 -1.94
N LYS A 87 11.22 28.48 -2.81
CA LYS A 87 9.88 28.95 -2.41
C LYS A 87 8.90 27.81 -2.13
N CYS A 88 8.89 26.78 -2.98
CA CYS A 88 7.90 25.70 -2.88
C CYS A 88 8.51 24.32 -2.54
N GLY A 89 9.83 24.18 -2.51
CA GLY A 89 10.53 22.92 -2.28
C GLY A 89 10.36 21.88 -3.39
N VAL A 90 9.80 22.26 -4.54
CA VAL A 90 9.54 21.34 -5.66
C VAL A 90 10.78 21.25 -6.54
N GLU A 91 11.23 20.03 -6.78
CA GLU A 91 12.28 19.71 -7.72
C GLU A 91 11.79 19.86 -9.17
N VAL A 92 12.60 20.50 -10.01
CA VAL A 92 12.28 20.70 -11.42
C VAL A 92 12.69 19.46 -12.23
N THR A 93 11.74 18.57 -12.45
CA THR A 93 11.90 17.31 -13.21
C THR A 93 10.73 17.08 -14.17
N LEU A 94 10.69 15.90 -14.81
CA LEU A 94 9.52 15.41 -15.54
C LEU A 94 8.36 15.15 -14.58
N ALA A 95 7.12 15.36 -15.03
CA ALA A 95 5.92 15.06 -14.26
C ALA A 95 5.72 13.55 -14.05
N LYS A 96 6.26 12.71 -14.95
CA LYS A 96 6.23 11.24 -14.88
C LYS A 96 6.69 10.67 -13.52
N VAL A 97 7.61 11.37 -12.82
CA VAL A 97 8.07 10.94 -11.49
C VAL A 97 6.95 10.86 -10.46
N ARG A 98 5.83 11.58 -10.66
CA ARG A 98 4.63 11.53 -9.80
C ARG A 98 3.90 10.18 -9.84
N ARG A 99 4.25 9.32 -10.80
CA ARG A 99 3.80 7.93 -10.87
C ARG A 99 4.66 6.96 -10.08
N GLU A 100 5.91 7.34 -9.79
CA GLU A 100 6.95 6.46 -9.24
C GLU A 100 7.22 6.78 -7.76
N ARG A 101 7.25 8.06 -7.38
CA ARG A 101 7.59 8.50 -6.01
C ARG A 101 6.49 8.13 -5.01
N MET A 102 6.88 7.48 -3.91
CA MET A 102 5.98 7.13 -2.80
C MET A 102 6.08 8.14 -1.65
N GLY A 103 4.99 8.26 -0.89
CA GLY A 103 4.97 8.98 0.40
C GLY A 103 4.87 7.98 1.55
N HIS A 104 4.94 8.46 2.80
CA HIS A 104 4.60 7.66 3.97
C HIS A 104 3.78 8.45 4.98
N ILE A 105 3.14 7.73 5.90
CA ILE A 105 2.44 8.29 7.07
C ILE A 105 3.03 7.61 8.29
N GLU A 106 3.54 8.42 9.23
CA GLU A 106 4.01 7.95 10.54
C GLU A 106 2.82 7.81 11.48
N LEU A 107 2.54 6.58 11.94
CA LEU A 107 1.43 6.32 12.84
C LEU A 107 1.75 6.74 14.27
N ALA A 108 0.75 7.25 14.98
CA ALA A 108 0.87 7.63 16.39
C ALA A 108 0.86 6.43 17.34
N SER A 109 0.29 5.31 16.88
CA SER A 109 0.20 4.04 17.59
C SER A 109 0.42 2.92 16.56
N PRO A 110 1.13 1.84 16.91
CA PRO A 110 1.24 0.66 16.07
C PRO A 110 -0.14 0.11 15.69
N VAL A 111 -0.25 -0.46 14.49
CA VAL A 111 -1.50 -1.00 13.94
C VAL A 111 -1.24 -2.38 13.34
N ALA A 112 -2.04 -3.37 13.72
CA ALA A 112 -1.86 -4.72 13.19
C ALA A 112 -2.24 -4.79 11.71
N HIS A 113 -1.41 -5.41 10.87
CA HIS A 113 -1.75 -5.54 9.46
C HIS A 113 -2.84 -6.62 9.25
N ILE A 114 -3.99 -6.20 8.70
CA ILE A 114 -5.18 -7.05 8.55
C ILE A 114 -4.93 -8.40 7.84
N TRP A 115 -4.07 -8.42 6.82
CA TRP A 115 -3.73 -9.67 6.12
C TRP A 115 -3.08 -10.72 7.02
N PHE A 116 -2.16 -10.36 7.91
CA PHE A 116 -1.50 -11.33 8.79
C PHE A 116 -2.39 -11.77 9.95
N LEU A 117 -3.30 -10.89 10.38
CA LEU A 117 -4.26 -11.16 11.43
C LEU A 117 -5.43 -12.03 10.96
N LYS A 118 -6.14 -11.63 9.91
CA LYS A 118 -7.42 -12.22 9.48
C LYS A 118 -7.31 -13.21 8.30
N SER A 119 -6.12 -13.45 7.76
CA SER A 119 -5.94 -14.57 6.82
C SER A 119 -6.17 -15.88 7.55
N LEU A 120 -6.70 -16.89 6.86
CA LEU A 120 -6.90 -18.23 7.39
C LEU A 120 -5.83 -19.16 6.81
N PRO A 121 -4.94 -19.76 7.62
CA PRO A 121 -4.76 -19.54 9.08
C PRO A 121 -4.11 -18.19 9.41
N SER A 122 -4.41 -17.66 10.60
CA SER A 122 -3.82 -16.40 11.10
C SER A 122 -2.33 -16.61 11.36
N ARG A 123 -1.48 -15.76 10.80
CA ARG A 123 -0.02 -15.89 10.97
C ARG A 123 0.42 -15.43 12.35
N ILE A 124 -0.16 -14.33 12.82
CA ILE A 124 0.07 -13.80 14.18
C ILE A 124 -0.45 -14.80 15.23
N GLY A 125 -1.68 -15.31 15.06
CA GLY A 125 -2.25 -16.30 15.98
C GLY A 125 -1.44 -17.59 16.06
N LEU A 126 -0.95 -18.07 14.91
CA LEU A 126 -0.12 -19.27 14.89
C LEU A 126 1.25 -19.07 15.56
N LEU A 127 1.86 -17.88 15.46
CA LEU A 127 3.15 -17.59 16.09
C LEU A 127 3.04 -17.47 17.61
N ILE A 128 2.04 -16.73 18.10
CA ILE A 128 1.83 -16.48 19.55
C ILE A 128 1.12 -17.67 20.25
N ASP A 129 0.63 -18.63 19.46
CA ASP A 129 -0.17 -19.78 19.90
C ASP A 129 -1.55 -19.44 20.50
N MET A 130 -2.11 -18.29 20.14
CA MET A 130 -3.42 -17.82 20.61
C MET A 130 -4.52 -18.01 19.55
N THR A 131 -5.77 -18.08 20.01
CA THR A 131 -6.91 -18.11 19.08
C THR A 131 -7.12 -16.74 18.45
N LEU A 132 -7.69 -16.72 17.24
CA LEU A 132 -8.00 -15.47 16.54
C LEU A 132 -8.97 -14.57 17.35
N LYS A 133 -9.93 -15.18 18.06
CA LYS A 133 -10.88 -14.43 18.89
C LYS A 133 -10.18 -13.71 20.03
N ASP A 134 -9.22 -14.38 20.67
CA ASP A 134 -8.45 -13.82 21.78
C ASP A 134 -7.57 -12.66 21.31
N LEU A 135 -6.91 -12.80 20.16
CA LEU A 135 -6.15 -11.71 19.55
C LEU A 135 -7.02 -10.50 19.18
N GLU A 136 -8.25 -10.73 18.71
CA GLU A 136 -9.18 -9.64 18.42
C GLU A 136 -9.63 -8.91 19.69
N ARG A 137 -9.86 -9.63 20.79
CA ARG A 137 -10.19 -9.03 22.09
C ARG A 137 -9.06 -8.13 22.59
N ILE A 138 -7.81 -8.55 22.43
CA ILE A 138 -6.64 -7.73 22.77
C ILE A 138 -6.58 -6.49 21.86
N LEU A 139 -6.67 -6.70 20.54
CA LEU A 139 -6.50 -5.63 19.55
C LEU A 139 -7.57 -4.54 19.66
N TYR A 140 -8.80 -4.90 20.03
CA TYR A 140 -9.93 -3.97 20.16
C TYR A 140 -10.16 -3.44 21.58
N PHE A 141 -9.16 -3.60 22.44
CA PHE A 141 -9.15 -3.05 23.79
C PHE A 141 -10.28 -3.60 24.69
N GLU A 142 -10.63 -4.88 24.52
CA GLU A 142 -11.60 -5.56 25.40
C GLU A 142 -10.90 -6.21 26.61
N ASN A 143 -9.79 -6.92 26.36
CA ASN A 143 -9.02 -7.63 27.39
C ASN A 143 -7.53 -7.25 27.33
N TYR A 144 -6.87 -7.26 28.48
CA TYR A 144 -5.42 -7.21 28.59
C TYR A 144 -4.81 -8.58 28.38
N VAL A 145 -3.55 -8.61 27.97
CA VAL A 145 -2.74 -9.82 27.87
C VAL A 145 -1.49 -9.68 28.73
N VAL A 146 -1.21 -10.70 29.53
CA VAL A 146 0.01 -10.75 30.34
C VAL A 146 1.21 -10.97 29.42
N THR A 147 2.09 -9.97 29.33
CA THR A 147 3.33 -10.03 28.56
C THR A 147 4.47 -10.60 29.38
N GLU A 148 4.55 -10.25 30.67
CA GLU A 148 5.55 -10.77 31.60
C GLU A 148 4.89 -11.09 32.95
N PRO A 149 4.79 -12.37 33.35
CA PRO A 149 4.11 -12.75 34.58
C PRO A 149 4.93 -12.48 35.86
N GLY A 150 6.23 -12.22 35.75
CA GLY A 150 7.09 -11.97 36.91
C GLY A 150 7.06 -13.12 37.92
N LEU A 151 6.89 -12.78 39.20
CA LEU A 151 6.78 -13.73 40.32
C LEU A 151 5.32 -14.06 40.69
N THR A 152 4.35 -13.55 39.92
CA THR A 152 2.92 -13.75 40.18
C THR A 152 2.44 -15.13 39.70
N PRO A 153 1.29 -15.64 40.19
CA PRO A 153 0.73 -16.90 39.70
C PRO A 153 0.14 -16.83 38.28
N LEU A 154 0.19 -15.66 37.62
CA LEU A 154 -0.34 -15.43 36.29
C LEU A 154 0.46 -16.20 35.23
N LYS A 155 -0.22 -16.62 34.16
CA LYS A 155 0.44 -17.28 33.03
C LYS A 155 0.79 -16.30 31.93
N LEU A 156 1.91 -16.55 31.26
CA LEU A 156 2.26 -15.86 30.03
C LEU A 156 1.13 -16.01 28.99
N HIS A 157 0.73 -14.92 28.35
CA HIS A 157 -0.37 -14.85 27.38
C HIS A 157 -1.78 -15.11 27.97
N GLU A 158 -1.93 -15.07 29.29
CA GLU A 158 -3.23 -15.10 29.93
C GLU A 158 -4.01 -13.81 29.63
N LEU A 159 -5.31 -13.94 29.36
CA LEU A 159 -6.20 -12.81 29.13
C LEU A 159 -6.83 -12.39 30.45
N LEU A 160 -6.74 -11.10 30.74
CA LEU A 160 -7.37 -10.48 31.90
C LEU A 160 -8.46 -9.51 31.43
N SER A 161 -9.66 -9.62 31.98
CA SER A 161 -10.65 -8.56 31.85
C SER A 161 -10.20 -7.29 32.59
N GLU A 162 -10.81 -6.15 32.32
CA GLU A 162 -10.48 -4.90 33.01
C GLU A 162 -10.63 -5.01 34.54
N GLU A 163 -11.68 -5.68 35.02
CA GLU A 163 -11.87 -5.94 36.45
C GLU A 163 -10.80 -6.89 37.03
N GLN A 164 -10.41 -7.93 36.29
CA GLN A 164 -9.39 -8.87 36.74
C GLN A 164 -8.02 -8.21 36.80
N PHE A 165 -7.70 -7.41 35.78
CA PHE A 165 -6.46 -6.65 35.74
C PHE A 165 -6.36 -5.71 36.95
N GLN A 166 -7.43 -4.95 37.24
CA GLN A 166 -7.46 -4.06 38.40
C GLN A 166 -7.25 -4.81 39.72
N ARG A 167 -7.90 -5.97 39.90
CA ARG A 167 -7.70 -6.81 41.11
C ARG A 167 -6.27 -7.33 41.22
N CYS A 168 -5.68 -7.80 40.12
CA CYS A 168 -4.29 -8.27 40.13
C CYS A 168 -3.31 -7.14 40.44
N VAL A 169 -3.55 -5.93 39.93
CA VAL A 169 -2.75 -4.74 40.26
C VAL A 169 -2.87 -4.39 41.75
N GLU A 170 -4.08 -4.47 42.32
CA GLU A 170 -4.30 -4.23 43.75
C GLU A 170 -3.65 -5.30 44.65
N GLU A 171 -3.66 -6.57 44.23
CA GLU A 171 -3.14 -7.70 44.99
C GLU A 171 -1.61 -7.81 44.93
N TYR A 172 -1.02 -7.69 43.75
CA TYR A 172 0.41 -7.93 43.51
C TYR A 172 1.22 -6.63 43.37
N GLY A 173 0.59 -5.48 43.11
CA GLY A 173 1.26 -4.23 42.78
C GLY A 173 1.56 -4.07 41.28
N GLU A 174 1.63 -2.83 40.80
CA GLU A 174 1.83 -2.50 39.37
C GLU A 174 3.14 -3.05 38.80
N ASP A 175 4.21 -3.12 39.59
CA ASP A 175 5.54 -3.54 39.12
C ASP A 175 5.77 -5.06 39.16
N SER A 176 4.85 -5.84 39.73
CA SER A 176 5.04 -7.28 39.93
C SER A 176 4.81 -8.11 38.66
N PHE A 177 4.02 -7.60 37.71
CA PHE A 177 3.75 -8.21 36.42
C PHE A 177 3.46 -7.14 35.38
N SER A 178 3.75 -7.43 34.10
CA SER A 178 3.40 -6.55 32.99
C SER A 178 2.27 -7.14 32.17
N ALA A 179 1.21 -6.36 31.96
CA ALA A 179 0.16 -6.67 31.00
C ALA A 179 -0.09 -5.49 30.06
N GLY A 180 -0.28 -5.82 28.78
CA GLY A 180 -0.51 -4.84 27.72
C GLY A 180 -1.87 -5.01 27.07
N ILE A 181 -2.29 -4.00 26.32
CA ILE A 181 -3.52 -4.04 25.51
C ILE A 181 -3.28 -3.45 24.12
N GLY A 182 -4.08 -3.87 23.13
CA GLY A 182 -4.01 -3.37 21.76
C GLY A 182 -2.86 -3.93 20.93
N ALA A 183 -2.57 -3.26 19.81
CA ALA A 183 -1.52 -3.68 18.87
C ALA A 183 -0.10 -3.57 19.44
N GLU A 184 0.11 -2.70 20.43
CA GLU A 184 1.39 -2.52 21.14
C GLU A 184 1.76 -3.80 21.91
N ALA A 185 0.81 -4.37 22.65
CA ALA A 185 1.01 -5.62 23.36
C ALA A 185 1.37 -6.78 22.42
N ILE A 186 0.60 -6.92 21.32
CA ILE A 186 0.87 -7.96 20.31
C ILE A 186 2.26 -7.79 19.71
N ARG A 187 2.71 -6.54 19.47
CA ARG A 187 4.05 -6.28 18.98
C ARG A 187 5.13 -6.72 19.98
N ILE A 188 5.00 -6.35 21.26
CA ILE A 188 5.94 -6.74 22.31
C ILE A 188 6.03 -8.27 22.40
N MET A 189 4.89 -8.95 22.36
CA MET A 189 4.84 -10.41 22.35
C MET A 189 5.55 -11.02 21.13
N LEU A 190 5.43 -10.39 19.95
CA LEU A 190 6.11 -10.84 18.74
C LEU A 190 7.63 -10.59 18.77
N GLU A 191 8.05 -9.48 19.38
CA GLU A 191 9.46 -9.09 19.53
C GLU A 191 10.19 -10.00 20.54
N ALA A 192 9.48 -10.45 21.58
CA ALA A 192 10.02 -11.40 22.56
C ALA A 192 10.27 -12.82 22.00
N ILE A 193 9.79 -13.15 20.80
CA ILE A 193 9.95 -14.49 20.22
C ILE A 193 11.33 -14.63 19.59
N GLU A 194 12.20 -15.40 20.25
CA GLU A 194 13.44 -15.88 19.64
C GLU A 194 13.17 -17.07 18.70
N LEU A 195 13.21 -16.80 17.39
CA LEU A 195 12.85 -17.79 16.36
C LEU A 195 13.69 -19.08 16.40
N ASN A 196 14.99 -18.99 16.70
CA ASN A 196 15.87 -20.16 16.76
C ASN A 196 15.52 -21.06 17.96
N THR A 197 15.39 -20.45 19.14
CA THR A 197 15.01 -21.13 20.39
C THR A 197 13.62 -21.79 20.26
N GLU A 198 12.66 -21.08 19.67
CA GLU A 198 11.31 -21.61 19.45
C GLU A 198 11.28 -22.74 18.43
N LYS A 199 12.13 -22.70 17.38
CA LYS A 199 12.26 -23.80 16.40
C LYS A 199 12.69 -25.10 17.09
N ASP A 200 13.69 -25.04 17.96
CA ASP A 200 14.20 -26.23 18.65
C ASP A 200 13.18 -26.77 19.66
N ARG A 201 12.52 -25.87 20.40
CA ARG A 201 11.41 -26.24 21.28
C ARG A 201 10.28 -26.96 20.52
N LEU A 202 9.83 -26.41 19.40
CA LEU A 202 8.77 -26.99 18.58
C LEU A 202 9.15 -28.36 18.01
N LYS A 203 10.43 -28.59 17.68
CA LYS A 203 10.91 -29.90 17.21
C LYS A 203 10.87 -30.96 18.31
N ILE A 204 11.19 -30.59 19.55
CA ILE A 204 11.09 -31.49 20.70
C ILE A 204 9.62 -31.82 20.97
N GLU A 205 8.77 -30.81 21.08
CA GLU A 205 7.33 -30.99 21.35
C GLU A 205 6.64 -31.83 20.26
N LEU A 206 7.06 -31.69 19.01
CA LEU A 206 6.56 -32.48 17.89
C LEU A 206 6.92 -33.97 17.98
N ARG A 207 8.05 -34.32 18.61
CA ARG A 207 8.48 -35.71 18.83
C ARG A 207 7.70 -36.37 19.97
N GLU A 208 7.44 -35.61 21.03
CA GLU A 208 6.73 -36.10 22.23
C GLU A 208 5.22 -36.20 22.03
N THR A 209 4.66 -35.36 21.16
CA THR A 209 3.21 -35.30 20.95
C THR A 209 2.68 -36.53 20.18
N THR A 210 1.84 -37.32 20.84
CA THR A 210 1.09 -38.44 20.24
C THR A 210 -0.23 -38.01 19.59
N SER A 211 -0.82 -36.88 19.99
CA SER A 211 -2.10 -36.39 19.45
C SER A 211 -1.97 -35.85 18.02
N GLU A 212 -2.75 -36.40 17.08
CA GLU A 212 -2.73 -36.00 15.66
C GLU A 212 -3.11 -34.53 15.45
N ALA A 213 -4.07 -34.01 16.21
CA ALA A 213 -4.54 -32.62 16.09
C ALA A 213 -3.46 -31.62 16.53
N LYS A 214 -2.83 -31.84 17.70
CA LYS A 214 -1.71 -31.03 18.16
C LYS A 214 -0.53 -31.13 17.19
N ARG A 215 -0.22 -32.34 16.70
CA ARG A 215 0.84 -32.56 15.72
C ARG A 215 0.64 -31.72 14.46
N LYS A 216 -0.58 -31.68 13.89
CA LYS A 216 -0.91 -30.83 12.73
C LYS A 216 -0.72 -29.32 13.00
N LYS A 217 -1.04 -28.85 14.21
CA LYS A 217 -0.85 -27.45 14.62
C LYS A 217 0.64 -27.12 14.73
N LEU A 218 1.41 -27.97 15.42
CA LEU A 218 2.86 -27.82 15.59
C LEU A 218 3.61 -27.83 14.25
N VAL A 219 3.26 -28.72 13.32
CA VAL A 219 3.86 -28.76 11.98
C VAL A 219 3.64 -27.43 11.23
N LYS A 220 2.43 -26.86 11.30
CA LYS A 220 2.14 -25.57 10.66
C LYS A 220 2.93 -24.43 11.30
N ARG A 221 3.09 -24.45 12.62
CA ARG A 221 3.83 -23.43 13.39
C ARG A 221 5.32 -23.52 13.10
N LEU A 222 5.91 -24.72 13.15
CA LEU A 222 7.31 -24.96 12.82
C LEU A 222 7.64 -24.48 11.40
N LYS A 223 6.80 -24.83 10.42
CA LYS A 223 6.97 -24.36 9.03
C LYS A 223 6.95 -22.83 8.90
N LEU A 224 6.14 -22.15 9.72
CA LEU A 224 6.08 -20.69 9.71
C LEU A 224 7.36 -20.09 10.32
N VAL A 225 7.84 -20.62 11.45
CA VAL A 225 9.08 -20.18 12.10
C VAL A 225 10.28 -20.39 11.17
N GLU A 226 10.39 -21.55 10.53
CA GLU A 226 11.44 -21.83 9.55
C GLU A 226 11.40 -20.84 8.37
N ALA A 227 10.21 -20.52 7.85
CA ALA A 227 10.06 -19.53 6.79
C ALA A 227 10.48 -18.11 7.21
N PHE A 228 10.27 -17.71 8.47
CA PHE A 228 10.76 -16.43 8.99
C PHE A 228 12.30 -16.40 9.08
N ILE A 229 12.91 -17.48 9.54
CA ILE A 229 14.37 -17.63 9.62
C ILE A 229 14.98 -17.56 8.21
N GLU A 230 14.45 -18.33 7.25
CA GLU A 230 14.93 -18.35 5.87
C GLU A 230 14.78 -17.00 5.15
N SER A 231 13.69 -16.28 5.43
CA SER A 231 13.43 -14.96 4.82
C SER A 231 14.12 -13.80 5.53
N ASN A 232 14.86 -14.06 6.62
CA ASN A 232 15.48 -13.06 7.49
C ASN A 232 14.51 -11.91 7.85
N SER A 233 13.24 -12.25 8.02
CA SER A 233 12.18 -11.30 8.36
C SER A 233 11.88 -11.37 9.84
N ARG A 234 11.63 -10.24 10.48
CA ARG A 234 11.29 -10.22 11.91
C ARG A 234 9.76 -10.26 12.12
N PRO A 235 9.24 -11.03 13.10
CA PRO A 235 7.79 -11.19 13.30
C PRO A 235 7.06 -9.87 13.58
N GLU A 236 7.69 -8.95 14.29
CA GLU A 236 7.12 -7.65 14.68
C GLU A 236 6.78 -6.75 13.49
N TRP A 237 7.39 -6.98 12.31
CA TRP A 237 7.08 -6.23 11.08
C TRP A 237 5.65 -6.49 10.54
N MET A 238 4.93 -7.48 11.09
CA MET A 238 3.50 -7.65 10.82
C MET A 238 2.64 -6.57 11.49
N ILE A 239 3.20 -5.83 12.46
CA ILE A 239 2.58 -4.67 13.08
C ILE A 239 3.18 -3.41 12.43
N LEU A 240 2.32 -2.59 11.83
CA LEU A 240 2.72 -1.40 11.10
C LEU A 240 2.94 -0.23 12.07
N GLU A 241 4.12 0.38 11.98
CA GLU A 241 4.39 1.73 12.51
C GLU A 241 4.24 2.80 11.43
N VAL A 242 4.54 2.43 10.18
CA VAL A 242 4.60 3.33 9.04
C VAL A 242 3.77 2.77 7.91
N ILE A 243 2.93 3.61 7.29
CA ILE A 243 2.12 3.21 6.13
C ILE A 243 2.65 3.91 4.88
N PRO A 244 3.02 3.16 3.83
CA PRO A 244 3.35 3.76 2.54
C PRO A 244 2.10 4.32 1.85
N VAL A 245 2.26 5.48 1.23
CA VAL A 245 1.22 6.12 0.42
C VAL A 245 1.57 5.99 -1.05
N ILE A 246 0.63 5.40 -1.80
CA ILE A 246 0.77 5.17 -3.23
C ILE A 246 0.88 6.51 -3.99
N PRO A 247 1.68 6.57 -5.07
CA PRO A 247 1.80 7.75 -5.92
C PRO A 247 0.45 8.32 -6.41
N PRO A 248 0.28 9.66 -6.50
CA PRO A 248 -0.99 10.31 -6.81
C PRO A 248 -1.53 9.97 -8.20
N GLU A 249 -0.69 9.68 -9.19
CA GLU A 249 -1.17 9.29 -10.53
C GLU A 249 -1.90 7.94 -10.54
N LEU A 250 -1.60 7.06 -9.57
CA LEU A 250 -2.30 5.78 -9.42
C LEU A 250 -3.65 5.93 -8.69
N ARG A 251 -3.89 7.11 -8.09
CA ARG A 251 -5.13 7.50 -7.39
C ARG A 251 -5.59 8.90 -7.82
N PRO A 252 -5.84 9.13 -9.11
CA PRO A 252 -5.99 10.47 -9.67
C PRO A 252 -7.24 11.18 -9.16
N LEU A 253 -7.18 12.51 -9.20
CA LEU A 253 -8.30 13.41 -9.01
C LEU A 253 -8.44 14.19 -10.33
N VAL A 254 -9.44 13.83 -11.13
CA VAL A 254 -9.60 14.31 -12.50
C VAL A 254 -10.77 15.30 -12.54
N PRO A 255 -10.56 16.54 -13.03
CA PRO A 255 -11.68 17.45 -13.26
C PRO A 255 -12.59 16.89 -14.36
N LEU A 256 -13.89 16.93 -14.11
CA LEU A 256 -14.95 16.66 -15.08
C LEU A 256 -15.58 17.98 -15.54
N ASP A 257 -16.31 17.92 -16.64
CA ASP A 257 -17.10 19.04 -17.13
C ASP A 257 -18.10 19.50 -16.06
N GLY A 258 -18.29 20.83 -15.96
CA GLY A 258 -19.15 21.44 -14.94
C GLY A 258 -18.52 21.59 -13.55
N GLY A 259 -17.19 21.59 -13.45
CA GLY A 259 -16.47 21.89 -12.19
C GLY A 259 -16.51 20.78 -11.15
N ARG A 260 -17.00 19.58 -11.52
CA ARG A 260 -17.00 18.39 -10.66
C ARG A 260 -15.64 17.71 -10.72
N PHE A 261 -15.34 16.88 -9.72
CA PHE A 261 -14.11 16.09 -9.68
C PHE A 261 -14.44 14.61 -9.53
N ALA A 262 -13.81 13.78 -10.34
CA ALA A 262 -13.78 12.33 -10.13
C ALA A 262 -12.59 11.99 -9.25
N THR A 263 -12.85 11.34 -8.12
CA THR A 263 -11.83 10.94 -7.14
C THR A 263 -11.74 9.43 -7.04
N SER A 264 -10.52 8.91 -6.89
CA SER A 264 -10.32 7.50 -6.51
C SER A 264 -10.78 7.25 -5.07
N ASP A 265 -11.50 6.13 -4.84
CA ASP A 265 -11.95 5.65 -3.52
C ASP A 265 -10.79 5.58 -2.49
N LEU A 266 -9.55 5.31 -2.94
CA LEU A 266 -8.36 5.27 -2.07
C LEU A 266 -8.07 6.60 -1.38
N ASN A 267 -8.36 7.73 -2.04
CA ASN A 267 -8.08 9.04 -1.45
C ASN A 267 -8.94 9.26 -0.20
N ASP A 268 -10.19 8.78 -0.20
CA ASP A 268 -11.08 8.89 0.97
C ASP A 268 -10.63 7.98 2.12
N LEU A 269 -10.13 6.78 1.81
CA LEU A 269 -9.55 5.86 2.80
C LEU A 269 -8.27 6.44 3.42
N TYR A 270 -7.34 6.97 2.59
CA TYR A 270 -6.15 7.65 3.08
C TYR A 270 -6.49 8.88 3.94
N ARG A 271 -7.44 9.72 3.51
CA ARG A 271 -7.92 10.87 4.29
C ARG A 271 -8.42 10.44 5.67
N ARG A 272 -9.18 9.34 5.73
CA ARG A 272 -9.68 8.80 6.99
C ARG A 272 -8.54 8.39 7.92
N VAL A 273 -7.55 7.65 7.41
CA VAL A 273 -6.36 7.25 8.19
C VAL A 273 -5.62 8.47 8.73
N ILE A 274 -5.32 9.46 7.87
CA ILE A 274 -4.59 10.67 8.27
C ILE A 274 -5.38 11.47 9.33
N ASN A 275 -6.69 11.63 9.15
CA ASN A 275 -7.54 12.34 10.11
C ASN A 275 -7.55 11.67 11.49
N ARG A 276 -7.71 10.33 11.52
CA ARG A 276 -7.70 9.56 12.78
C ARG A 276 -6.33 9.59 13.44
N ASN A 277 -5.27 9.46 12.66
CA ASN A 277 -3.90 9.51 13.15
C ASN A 277 -3.56 10.89 13.75
N ASN A 278 -3.90 11.98 13.06
CA ASN A 278 -3.67 13.34 13.55
C ASN A 278 -4.51 13.66 14.79
N ARG A 279 -5.75 13.16 14.85
CA ARG A 279 -6.60 13.28 16.03
C ARG A 279 -5.99 12.53 17.22
N LEU A 280 -5.49 11.31 17.00
CA LEU A 280 -4.80 10.54 18.03
C LEU A 280 -3.53 11.24 18.53
N LYS A 281 -2.68 11.78 17.64
CA LYS A 281 -1.49 12.58 18.04
C LYS A 281 -1.88 13.73 18.96
N ARG A 282 -2.90 14.51 18.59
CA ARG A 282 -3.41 15.62 19.42
C ARG A 282 -3.96 15.17 20.77
N LEU A 283 -4.67 14.04 20.83
CA LEU A 283 -5.20 13.51 22.09
C LEU A 283 -4.08 13.07 23.04
N ILE A 284 -3.01 12.49 22.51
CA ILE A 284 -1.82 12.12 23.29
C ILE A 284 -1.09 13.37 23.80
N GLU A 285 -0.90 14.38 22.94
CA GLU A 285 -0.28 15.66 23.32
C GLU A 285 -1.05 16.38 24.44
N LEU A 286 -2.39 16.33 24.38
CA LEU A 286 -3.26 16.92 25.40
C LEU A 286 -3.43 16.04 26.65
N ARG A 287 -2.78 14.87 26.72
CA ARG A 287 -2.94 13.87 27.80
C ARG A 287 -4.41 13.57 28.10
N ALA A 288 -5.20 13.35 27.04
CA ALA A 288 -6.60 13.00 27.17
C ALA A 288 -6.79 11.68 27.94
N PRO A 289 -7.93 11.48 28.63
CA PRO A 289 -8.22 10.23 29.35
C PRO A 289 -8.08 8.98 28.48
N GLU A 290 -7.62 7.88 29.08
CA GLU A 290 -7.30 6.64 28.36
C GLU A 290 -8.45 6.07 27.55
N ILE A 291 -9.69 6.16 28.05
CA ILE A 291 -10.89 5.66 27.34
C ILE A 291 -11.01 6.32 25.95
N ILE A 292 -10.75 7.63 25.87
CA ILE A 292 -10.81 8.39 24.62
C ILE A 292 -9.66 7.98 23.69
N VAL A 293 -8.46 7.80 24.24
CA VAL A 293 -7.27 7.36 23.50
C VAL A 293 -7.45 5.95 22.94
N ARG A 294 -7.94 5.00 23.75
CA ARG A 294 -8.24 3.61 23.34
C ARG A 294 -9.26 3.57 22.21
N ASN A 295 -10.34 4.36 22.33
CA ASN A 295 -11.33 4.45 21.25
C ASN A 295 -10.73 5.02 19.96
N GLU A 296 -9.86 6.04 20.04
CA GLU A 296 -9.22 6.59 18.83
C GLU A 296 -8.16 5.63 18.25
N LYS A 297 -7.41 4.87 19.07
CA LYS A 297 -6.53 3.78 18.62
C LYS A 297 -7.34 2.70 17.88
N ARG A 298 -8.50 2.29 18.42
CA ARG A 298 -9.44 1.36 17.74
C ARG A 298 -9.94 1.92 16.41
N MET A 299 -10.31 3.20 16.37
CA MET A 299 -10.78 3.85 15.14
C MET A 299 -9.67 3.97 14.08
N LEU A 300 -8.42 4.16 14.51
CA LEU A 300 -7.26 4.16 13.61
C LEU A 300 -7.03 2.77 13.03
N GLN A 301 -7.07 1.71 13.85
CA GLN A 301 -7.01 0.32 13.39
C GLN A 301 -8.09 0.04 12.33
N GLU A 302 -9.33 0.46 12.57
CA GLU A 302 -10.45 0.34 11.60
C GLU A 302 -10.18 1.05 10.28
N ALA A 303 -9.64 2.26 10.33
CA ALA A 303 -9.35 3.04 9.15
C ALA A 303 -8.26 2.38 8.29
N VAL A 304 -7.23 1.82 8.94
CA VAL A 304 -6.13 1.12 8.24
C VAL A 304 -6.59 -0.23 7.71
N ASP A 305 -7.37 -0.98 8.47
CA ASP A 305 -8.01 -2.22 8.03
C ASP A 305 -8.78 -2.01 6.72
N ALA A 306 -9.58 -0.94 6.66
CA ALA A 306 -10.38 -0.61 5.48
C ALA A 306 -9.54 -0.10 4.30
N LEU A 307 -8.40 0.54 4.55
CA LEU A 307 -7.45 0.94 3.50
C LEU A 307 -6.88 -0.30 2.80
N PHE A 308 -6.46 -1.31 3.56
CA PHE A 308 -5.85 -2.52 3.01
C PHE A 308 -6.88 -3.52 2.45
N ASP A 309 -7.94 -3.85 3.19
CA ASP A 309 -8.98 -4.79 2.76
C ASP A 309 -10.35 -4.45 3.37
N ASN A 310 -11.11 -3.61 2.67
CA ASN A 310 -12.41 -3.12 3.11
C ASN A 310 -13.45 -4.25 3.08
N GLY A 311 -13.98 -4.60 4.26
CA GLY A 311 -15.03 -5.62 4.41
C GLY A 311 -14.57 -6.95 5.00
N ARG A 312 -13.27 -7.15 5.25
CA ARG A 312 -12.77 -8.39 5.85
C ARG A 312 -13.12 -8.55 7.34
N ARG A 313 -13.32 -7.43 8.06
CA ARG A 313 -13.69 -7.42 9.48
C ARG A 313 -15.20 -7.44 9.71
N GLY A 314 -15.98 -6.87 8.79
CA GLY A 314 -17.41 -6.63 8.99
C GLY A 314 -17.99 -5.78 7.88
N ARG A 315 -18.94 -4.89 8.22
CA ARG A 315 -19.60 -4.04 7.23
C ARG A 315 -18.59 -3.11 6.54
N ALA A 316 -18.50 -3.24 5.23
CA ALA A 316 -17.62 -2.40 4.42
C ALA A 316 -18.01 -0.92 4.55
N ILE A 317 -17.01 -0.05 4.64
CA ILE A 317 -17.22 1.40 4.65
C ILE A 317 -17.72 1.82 3.26
N THR A 318 -18.81 2.57 3.27
CA THR A 318 -19.47 3.08 2.07
C THR A 318 -19.18 4.57 1.86
N GLY A 319 -19.10 4.97 0.59
CA GLY A 319 -19.02 6.38 0.20
C GLY A 319 -20.39 7.05 0.15
N ALA A 320 -20.43 8.30 -0.34
CA ALA A 320 -21.68 9.07 -0.49
C ALA A 320 -22.76 8.33 -1.31
N ASN A 321 -22.34 7.55 -2.31
CA ASN A 321 -23.23 6.78 -3.18
C ASN A 321 -23.69 5.45 -2.55
N LYS A 322 -23.51 5.24 -1.23
CA LYS A 322 -23.80 4.00 -0.48
C LYS A 322 -23.10 2.72 -0.99
N ARG A 323 -22.30 2.81 -2.04
CA ARG A 323 -21.40 1.77 -2.55
C ARG A 323 -20.20 1.60 -1.61
N PRO A 324 -19.70 0.37 -1.38
CA PRO A 324 -18.46 0.14 -0.64
C PRO A 324 -17.27 0.72 -1.39
N LEU A 325 -16.38 1.40 -0.66
CA LEU A 325 -15.14 1.94 -1.22
C LEU A 325 -14.18 0.81 -1.59
N LYS A 326 -13.54 0.88 -2.76
CA LYS A 326 -12.51 -0.09 -3.17
C LYS A 326 -11.22 0.12 -2.36
N SER A 327 -10.76 -0.94 -1.71
CA SER A 327 -9.49 -0.99 -0.97
C SER A 327 -8.30 -1.35 -1.87
N LEU A 328 -7.08 -1.32 -1.31
CA LEU A 328 -5.87 -1.76 -2.01
C LEU A 328 -5.96 -3.21 -2.50
N SER A 329 -6.49 -4.11 -1.66
CA SER A 329 -6.70 -5.51 -2.03
C SER A 329 -7.67 -5.65 -3.21
N ASP A 330 -8.76 -4.88 -3.21
CA ASP A 330 -9.79 -4.92 -4.26
C ASP A 330 -9.28 -4.41 -5.61
N MET A 331 -8.27 -3.54 -5.62
CA MET A 331 -7.62 -3.08 -6.85
C MET A 331 -6.79 -4.19 -7.52
N LEU A 332 -6.30 -5.15 -6.73
CA LEU A 332 -5.50 -6.26 -7.23
C LEU A 332 -6.37 -7.47 -7.61
N LYS A 333 -7.32 -7.83 -6.74
CA LYS A 333 -8.13 -9.06 -6.88
C LYS A 333 -9.40 -8.86 -7.73
N GLY A 334 -9.98 -9.98 -8.17
CA GLY A 334 -11.27 -10.00 -8.87
C GLY A 334 -11.19 -9.80 -10.40
N LYS A 335 -12.35 -9.86 -11.06
CA LYS A 335 -12.46 -9.74 -12.53
C LYS A 335 -12.04 -8.35 -13.03
N GLN A 336 -12.40 -7.31 -12.28
CA GLN A 336 -12.00 -5.91 -12.54
C GLN A 336 -10.66 -5.54 -11.86
N GLY A 337 -9.97 -6.51 -11.27
CA GLY A 337 -8.69 -6.29 -10.62
C GLY A 337 -7.55 -6.23 -11.64
N ARG A 338 -6.41 -5.69 -11.20
CA ARG A 338 -5.23 -5.47 -12.07
C ARG A 338 -4.75 -6.73 -12.79
N PHE A 339 -4.66 -7.86 -12.11
CA PHE A 339 -4.13 -9.10 -12.71
C PHE A 339 -4.99 -9.58 -13.89
N ARG A 340 -6.30 -9.71 -13.69
CA ARG A 340 -7.19 -10.26 -14.73
C ARG A 340 -7.54 -9.23 -15.80
N GLN A 341 -7.83 -7.99 -15.41
CA GLN A 341 -8.33 -7.00 -16.36
C GLN A 341 -7.23 -6.35 -17.18
N ASN A 342 -6.08 -6.01 -16.57
CA ASN A 342 -5.08 -5.16 -17.20
C ASN A 342 -3.79 -5.87 -17.60
N LEU A 343 -3.35 -6.87 -16.81
CA LEU A 343 -2.14 -7.61 -17.15
C LEU A 343 -2.42 -8.64 -18.26
N LEU A 344 -3.53 -9.37 -18.16
CA LEU A 344 -3.96 -10.32 -19.20
C LEU A 344 -4.77 -9.64 -20.33
N GLY A 345 -5.64 -8.69 -19.96
CA GLY A 345 -6.44 -7.91 -20.92
C GLY A 345 -5.75 -6.60 -21.29
N LYS A 346 -5.04 -6.56 -22.42
CA LYS A 346 -4.50 -5.31 -22.95
C LYS A 346 -5.27 -4.87 -24.18
N ARG A 347 -5.62 -3.59 -24.21
CA ARG A 347 -6.04 -2.94 -25.45
C ARG A 347 -4.79 -2.76 -26.30
N VAL A 348 -4.88 -3.14 -27.56
CA VAL A 348 -3.75 -3.11 -28.50
C VAL A 348 -4.10 -2.12 -29.59
N ASP A 349 -3.18 -1.20 -29.87
CA ASP A 349 -3.27 -0.30 -31.02
C ASP A 349 -3.11 -1.10 -32.33
N TYR A 350 -3.43 -0.50 -33.48
CA TYR A 350 -3.43 -1.19 -34.78
C TYR A 350 -4.36 -2.40 -34.84
N SER A 351 -5.51 -2.30 -34.19
CA SER A 351 -6.57 -3.30 -34.22
C SER A 351 -7.90 -2.69 -34.67
N GLY A 352 -8.77 -3.50 -35.27
CA GLY A 352 -10.08 -3.07 -35.76
C GLY A 352 -11.03 -4.26 -35.85
N ARG A 353 -12.34 -3.97 -35.87
CA ARG A 353 -13.38 -4.99 -36.02
C ARG A 353 -14.47 -4.51 -36.97
N SER A 354 -15.02 -5.44 -37.74
CA SER A 354 -16.16 -5.21 -38.64
C SER A 354 -17.02 -6.47 -38.72
N VAL A 355 -18.22 -6.35 -39.30
CA VAL A 355 -19.10 -7.48 -39.57
C VAL A 355 -18.52 -8.30 -40.72
N ILE A 356 -18.50 -9.63 -40.58
CA ILE A 356 -18.04 -10.57 -41.60
C ILE A 356 -19.15 -10.85 -42.62
N VAL A 357 -18.77 -10.94 -43.89
CA VAL A 357 -19.66 -11.26 -45.02
C VAL A 357 -18.97 -12.32 -45.89
N VAL A 358 -19.75 -13.15 -46.60
CA VAL A 358 -19.23 -14.21 -47.46
C VAL A 358 -18.56 -13.59 -48.71
N GLY A 359 -17.35 -14.03 -49.02
CA GLY A 359 -16.58 -13.63 -50.21
C GLY A 359 -16.18 -14.85 -51.05
N PRO A 360 -17.08 -15.38 -51.90
CA PRO A 360 -16.90 -16.68 -52.55
C PRO A 360 -15.75 -16.71 -53.58
N GLU A 361 -15.31 -15.55 -54.06
CA GLU A 361 -14.22 -15.42 -55.04
C GLU A 361 -12.81 -15.45 -54.40
N LEU A 362 -12.72 -15.39 -53.06
CA LEU A 362 -11.44 -15.31 -52.36
C LEU A 362 -10.77 -16.68 -52.21
N LYS A 363 -9.44 -16.71 -52.31
CA LYS A 363 -8.64 -17.91 -52.02
C LYS A 363 -8.54 -18.15 -50.51
N LEU A 364 -8.22 -19.38 -50.10
CA LEU A 364 -8.12 -19.79 -48.68
C LEU A 364 -7.17 -18.92 -47.83
N HIS A 365 -6.12 -18.35 -48.42
CA HIS A 365 -5.12 -17.52 -47.73
C HIS A 365 -5.42 -16.01 -47.83
N GLN A 366 -6.60 -15.62 -48.32
CA GLN A 366 -6.98 -14.23 -48.53
C GLN A 366 -8.21 -13.86 -47.70
N CYS A 367 -8.32 -12.59 -47.35
CA CYS A 367 -9.52 -12.02 -46.75
C CYS A 367 -9.80 -10.64 -47.34
N GLY A 368 -11.09 -10.27 -47.39
CA GLY A 368 -11.51 -8.93 -47.80
C GLY A 368 -11.35 -7.94 -46.64
N LEU A 369 -10.61 -6.86 -46.86
CA LEU A 369 -10.44 -5.79 -45.89
C LEU A 369 -11.04 -4.47 -46.42
N PRO A 370 -11.96 -3.81 -45.71
CA PRO A 370 -12.48 -2.52 -46.13
C PRO A 370 -11.38 -1.48 -46.27
N LYS A 371 -11.38 -0.74 -47.39
CA LYS A 371 -10.35 0.27 -47.69
C LYS A 371 -10.15 1.30 -46.57
N LYS A 372 -11.24 1.73 -45.92
CA LYS A 372 -11.18 2.67 -44.79
C LYS A 372 -10.46 2.08 -43.58
N MET A 373 -10.68 0.81 -43.27
CA MET A 373 -9.99 0.13 -42.17
C MET A 373 -8.52 -0.09 -42.51
N ALA A 374 -8.22 -0.53 -43.73
CA ALA A 374 -6.85 -0.70 -44.20
C ALA A 374 -6.06 0.61 -44.08
N LEU A 375 -6.65 1.73 -44.52
CA LEU A 375 -6.00 3.04 -44.46
C LEU A 375 -5.64 3.46 -43.02
N GLU A 376 -6.51 3.19 -42.04
CA GLU A 376 -6.23 3.52 -40.64
C GLU A 376 -5.20 2.58 -40.01
N LEU A 377 -5.31 1.27 -40.22
CA LEU A 377 -4.38 0.28 -39.67
C LEU A 377 -2.95 0.48 -40.20
N PHE A 378 -2.81 0.78 -41.49
CA PHE A 378 -1.52 0.94 -42.15
C PHE A 378 -1.06 2.40 -42.27
N LYS A 379 -1.73 3.34 -41.60
CA LYS A 379 -1.45 4.78 -41.69
C LYS A 379 0.04 5.15 -41.55
N PRO A 380 0.81 4.62 -40.56
CA PRO A 380 2.25 4.92 -40.47
C PRO A 380 3.07 4.42 -41.66
N PHE A 381 2.72 3.25 -42.20
CA PHE A 381 3.39 2.68 -43.37
C PHE A 381 3.11 3.49 -44.64
N VAL A 382 1.87 3.96 -44.80
CA VAL A 382 1.48 4.84 -45.91
C VAL A 382 2.28 6.14 -45.86
N TYR A 383 2.39 6.78 -44.69
CA TYR A 383 3.19 8.00 -44.54
C TYR A 383 4.66 7.79 -44.92
N SER A 384 5.27 6.70 -44.44
CA SER A 384 6.65 6.36 -44.79
C SER A 384 6.85 6.14 -46.29
N LYS A 385 5.89 5.52 -46.97
CA LYS A 385 5.97 5.30 -48.43
C LYS A 385 5.74 6.59 -49.24
N LEU A 386 4.84 7.46 -48.81
CA LEU A 386 4.61 8.76 -49.48
C LEU A 386 5.84 9.67 -49.40
N GLU A 387 6.55 9.64 -48.28
CA GLU A 387 7.82 10.35 -48.11
C GLU A 387 8.92 9.74 -49.01
N LEU A 388 9.05 8.41 -49.01
CA LEU A 388 10.04 7.70 -49.82
C LEU A 388 9.86 7.92 -51.33
N TYR A 389 8.62 7.98 -51.82
CA TYR A 389 8.32 8.25 -53.22
C TYR A 389 8.34 9.75 -53.57
N GLY A 390 8.67 10.64 -52.63
CA GLY A 390 8.71 12.09 -52.85
C GLY A 390 7.34 12.73 -53.08
N MET A 391 6.24 12.00 -52.86
CA MET A 391 4.88 12.54 -52.97
C MET A 391 4.52 13.46 -51.80
N ALA A 392 5.20 13.30 -50.66
CA ALA A 392 5.09 14.20 -49.52
C ALA A 392 6.48 14.52 -48.95
N THR A 393 6.76 15.78 -48.66
CA THR A 393 8.05 16.22 -48.12
C THR A 393 8.15 16.11 -46.60
N THR A 394 7.01 15.99 -45.90
CA THR A 394 6.98 15.88 -44.43
C THR A 394 5.83 14.97 -43.98
N ILE A 395 5.93 14.40 -42.78
CA ILE A 395 4.86 13.61 -42.16
C ILE A 395 3.55 14.41 -42.05
N LYS A 396 3.62 15.72 -41.82
CA LYS A 396 2.42 16.58 -41.78
C LYS A 396 1.75 16.72 -43.15
N ALA A 397 2.55 16.82 -44.22
CA ALA A 397 2.04 16.82 -45.59
C ALA A 397 1.44 15.46 -45.95
N ALA A 398 2.09 14.35 -45.58
CA ALA A 398 1.57 13.00 -45.80
C ALA A 398 0.26 12.70 -45.03
N LYS A 399 0.04 13.40 -43.90
CA LYS A 399 -1.17 13.27 -43.09
C LYS A 399 -2.38 14.04 -43.65
N ARG A 400 -2.13 15.15 -44.34
CA ARG A 400 -3.18 15.89 -45.07
C ARG A 400 -3.58 15.10 -46.30
#